data_AF-A0A6B3B1J4-F1
#
_entry.id   AF-A0A6B3B1J4-F1
#
_cell.length_a   1.000
_cell.length_b   1.000
_cell.length_c   1.000
_cell.angle_alpha   90.00
_cell.angle_beta   90.00
_cell.angle_gamma   90.00
#
_symmetry.space_group_name_H-M   'P 1'
#
loop_
_entity.id
_entity.type
_entity.pdbx_description
1 polymer ?
#
loop_
_entity_poly.entity_id
_entity_poly.type
_entity_poly.pdbx_seq_one_letter_code
_entity_poly.pdbx_strand_id
1 'polypeptide(L)'
;EAAEALAAAQEEANRRRREAEETLDAARSEANQERERAREQSEELLASARKRVEEAQAEAQRLTGEAESRAAELVAAAEQTAQQVRDAVSGLQEQAESEIAGLRSAAEHAAERTKSEAQEEADRLRADAHAERERAGEDASRIRQVAKEETDAAKAMAERTVSEAIAESERLRADTSEYSQRMRTEASDALASAEQDAARSRAEAREDANRMRTEAAAQVDLLVSEATAEAERMRTDAELQASRTVDEAAGDAERMRAEASATVGSAQEHAARTREESERLRADAEAAAEQMRAEARQEADRLLDEAREAASKRRADAAEQADQLIAKAQEEALRAATEAEEQADTMVGAARKEAVRITSEATVEGNSLVERARTDADELLVGARRDATQIRERAEELKTRAETEVQELHDRARRETAEQVKTVGERVDKLMKAATEQREEAAEKSKELLADANSEASKVRIAAVKRAESLLKEAEQKKASLVREAEKLRADAEAEAKRMVDEGRRELEVLVRRREDINTEISRVQDVLEALESFETPAAGGKGGGSAPAGGVKAGAAAGTRSSGKQSDG
;
A
#
# COMPACT_ATOMS: atom_id res chain seq x y z
N GLU A 1 100.16 -17.72 -129.27
CA GLU A 1 100.50 -19.07 -128.76
C GLU A 1 101.04 -19.03 -127.33
N ALA A 2 102.35 -18.86 -127.08
CA ALA A 2 102.88 -18.98 -125.70
C ALA A 2 102.28 -18.00 -124.66
N ALA A 3 101.87 -16.80 -125.07
CA ALA A 3 101.19 -15.84 -124.18
C ALA A 3 99.71 -16.22 -123.91
N GLU A 4 99.06 -16.97 -124.79
CA GLU A 4 97.67 -17.42 -124.61
C GLU A 4 97.58 -18.61 -123.64
N ALA A 5 98.58 -19.51 -123.66
CA ALA A 5 98.67 -20.61 -122.71
C ALA A 5 98.75 -20.11 -121.25
N LEU A 6 99.50 -19.03 -121.00
CA LEU A 6 99.59 -18.39 -119.68
C LEU A 6 98.26 -17.75 -119.24
N ALA A 7 97.54 -17.12 -120.18
CA ALA A 7 96.24 -16.51 -119.90
C ALA A 7 95.16 -17.58 -119.58
N ALA A 8 95.11 -18.66 -120.34
CA ALA A 8 94.20 -19.78 -120.08
C ALA A 8 94.42 -20.42 -118.70
N ALA A 9 95.68 -20.62 -118.30
CA ALA A 9 96.02 -21.12 -116.96
C ALA A 9 95.57 -20.16 -115.82
N GLN A 10 95.62 -18.85 -116.06
CA GLN A 10 95.14 -17.84 -115.11
C GLN A 10 93.61 -17.78 -115.00
N GLU A 11 92.87 -17.99 -116.09
CA GLU A 11 91.41 -18.10 -116.04
C GLU A 11 90.95 -19.37 -115.31
N GLU A 12 91.62 -20.51 -115.55
CA GLU A 12 91.31 -21.78 -114.86
C GLU A 12 91.58 -21.70 -113.34
N ALA A 13 92.68 -21.05 -112.94
CA ALA A 13 92.96 -20.76 -111.53
C ALA A 13 91.87 -19.89 -110.88
N ASN A 14 91.42 -18.84 -111.56
CA ASN A 14 90.35 -17.97 -111.05
C ASN A 14 88.99 -18.67 -111.00
N ARG A 15 88.70 -19.59 -111.93
CA ARG A 15 87.48 -20.41 -111.93
C ARG A 15 87.40 -21.25 -110.65
N ARG A 16 88.46 -22.02 -110.36
CA ARG A 16 88.52 -22.86 -109.15
C ARG A 16 88.53 -22.07 -107.85
N ARG A 17 89.07 -20.86 -107.84
CA ARG A 17 88.98 -19.98 -106.66
C ARG A 17 87.53 -19.56 -106.37
N ARG A 18 86.72 -19.32 -107.40
CA ARG A 18 85.28 -19.05 -107.24
C ARG A 18 84.53 -20.29 -106.75
N GLU A 19 84.81 -21.46 -107.29
CA GLU A 19 84.21 -22.74 -106.83
C GLU A 19 84.50 -23.00 -105.32
N ALA A 20 85.69 -22.62 -104.84
CA ALA A 20 86.06 -22.68 -103.42
C ALA A 20 85.41 -21.58 -102.54
N GLU A 21 85.16 -20.39 -103.09
CA GLU A 21 84.43 -19.31 -102.40
C GLU A 21 82.92 -19.64 -102.31
N GLU A 22 82.33 -20.19 -103.37
CA GLU A 22 80.93 -20.63 -103.42
C GLU A 22 80.66 -21.79 -102.43
N THR A 23 81.56 -22.75 -102.31
CA THR A 23 81.42 -23.83 -101.31
C THR A 23 81.55 -23.33 -99.86
N LEU A 24 82.39 -22.32 -99.60
CA LEU A 24 82.46 -21.67 -98.28
C LEU A 24 81.16 -20.94 -97.92
N ASP A 25 80.56 -20.20 -98.86
CA ASP A 25 79.34 -19.45 -98.59
C ASP A 25 78.08 -20.36 -98.54
N ALA A 26 78.05 -21.45 -99.31
CA ALA A 26 77.07 -22.52 -99.14
C ALA A 26 77.14 -23.13 -97.73
N ALA A 27 78.34 -23.51 -97.27
CA ALA A 27 78.55 -24.06 -95.93
C ALA A 27 78.19 -23.08 -94.79
N ARG A 28 78.43 -21.78 -94.98
CA ARG A 28 78.00 -20.73 -94.05
C ARG A 28 76.48 -20.57 -94.01
N SER A 29 75.83 -20.63 -95.17
CA SER A 29 74.37 -20.56 -95.30
C SER A 29 73.70 -21.76 -94.62
N GLU A 30 74.19 -22.98 -94.88
CA GLU A 30 73.67 -24.20 -94.25
C GLU A 30 73.85 -24.18 -92.73
N ALA A 31 75.04 -23.81 -92.23
CA ALA A 31 75.28 -23.66 -90.79
C ALA A 31 74.38 -22.58 -90.15
N ASN A 32 74.06 -21.49 -90.85
CA ASN A 32 73.13 -20.48 -90.34
C ASN A 32 71.69 -21.02 -90.29
N GLN A 33 71.24 -21.75 -91.32
CA GLN A 33 69.93 -22.40 -91.32
C GLN A 33 69.78 -23.44 -90.21
N GLU A 34 70.83 -24.22 -89.92
CA GLU A 34 70.82 -25.15 -88.77
C GLU A 34 70.74 -24.42 -87.43
N ARG A 35 71.44 -23.28 -87.27
CA ARG A 35 71.33 -22.43 -86.07
C ARG A 35 69.96 -21.78 -85.91
N GLU A 36 69.30 -21.42 -87.01
CA GLU A 36 67.96 -20.85 -87.01
C GLU A 36 66.92 -21.90 -86.61
N ARG A 37 66.93 -23.08 -87.25
CA ARG A 37 66.09 -24.23 -86.85
C ARG A 37 66.29 -24.64 -85.38
N ALA A 38 67.53 -24.59 -84.88
CA ALA A 38 67.84 -24.89 -83.48
C ALA A 38 67.27 -23.84 -82.51
N ARG A 39 67.14 -22.57 -82.93
CA ARG A 39 66.47 -21.52 -82.16
C ARG A 39 64.96 -21.70 -82.21
N GLU A 40 64.37 -21.88 -83.38
CA GLU A 40 62.94 -22.12 -83.56
C GLU A 40 62.44 -23.27 -82.67
N GLN A 41 63.13 -24.42 -82.69
CA GLN A 41 62.79 -25.58 -81.85
C GLN A 41 62.95 -25.29 -80.33
N SER A 42 63.93 -24.46 -79.95
CA SER A 42 64.10 -24.06 -78.55
C SER A 42 63.02 -23.08 -78.10
N GLU A 43 62.67 -22.11 -78.95
CA GLU A 43 61.61 -21.14 -78.70
C GLU A 43 60.22 -21.80 -78.67
N GLU A 44 59.95 -22.80 -79.52
CA GLU A 44 58.72 -23.60 -79.48
C GLU A 44 58.59 -24.38 -78.15
N LEU A 45 59.66 -25.03 -77.70
CA LEU A 45 59.69 -25.71 -76.39
C LEU A 45 59.53 -24.72 -75.22
N LEU A 46 60.14 -23.53 -75.30
CA LEU A 46 59.98 -22.48 -74.29
C LEU A 46 58.58 -21.86 -74.30
N ALA A 47 57.95 -21.71 -75.46
CA ALA A 47 56.57 -21.25 -75.60
C ALA A 47 55.58 -22.27 -75.03
N SER A 48 55.78 -23.57 -75.32
CA SER A 48 55.03 -24.67 -74.72
C SER A 48 55.16 -24.69 -73.18
N ALA A 49 56.38 -24.53 -72.66
CA ALA A 49 56.63 -24.44 -71.22
C ALA A 49 55.97 -23.21 -70.57
N ARG A 50 56.00 -22.04 -71.21
CA ARG A 50 55.32 -20.82 -70.73
C ARG A 50 53.81 -21.01 -70.71
N LYS A 51 53.24 -21.48 -71.82
CA LYS A 51 51.81 -21.77 -71.94
C LYS A 51 51.34 -22.73 -70.84
N ARG A 52 52.14 -23.74 -70.49
CA ARG A 52 51.78 -24.69 -69.42
C ARG A 52 51.78 -24.05 -68.01
N VAL A 53 52.66 -23.09 -67.75
CA VAL A 53 52.64 -22.29 -66.50
C VAL A 53 51.46 -21.32 -66.50
N GLU A 54 51.16 -20.67 -67.63
CA GLU A 54 50.00 -19.76 -67.78
C GLU A 54 48.66 -20.51 -67.59
N GLU A 55 48.52 -21.70 -68.17
CA GLU A 55 47.38 -22.61 -67.95
C GLU A 55 47.24 -22.98 -66.46
N ALA A 56 48.34 -23.38 -65.81
CA ALA A 56 48.34 -23.72 -64.38
C ALA A 56 48.08 -22.50 -63.47
N GLN A 57 48.52 -21.30 -63.86
CA GLN A 57 48.21 -20.05 -63.17
C GLN A 57 46.73 -19.68 -63.28
N ALA A 58 46.14 -19.82 -64.47
CA ALA A 58 44.71 -19.59 -64.67
C ALA A 58 43.86 -20.62 -63.91
N GLU A 59 44.27 -21.89 -63.89
CA GLU A 59 43.60 -22.94 -63.12
C GLU A 59 43.73 -22.73 -61.60
N ALA A 60 44.92 -22.38 -61.10
CA ALA A 60 45.14 -22.01 -59.71
C ALA A 60 44.27 -20.81 -59.29
N GLN A 61 44.25 -19.73 -60.10
CA GLN A 61 43.40 -18.55 -59.84
C GLN A 61 41.91 -18.91 -59.83
N ARG A 62 41.47 -19.78 -60.74
CA ARG A 62 40.08 -20.28 -60.76
C ARG A 62 39.75 -21.08 -59.52
N LEU A 63 40.63 -21.99 -59.09
CA LEU A 63 40.44 -22.79 -57.88
C LEU A 63 40.40 -21.92 -56.61
N THR A 64 41.29 -20.93 -56.47
CA THR A 64 41.21 -19.97 -55.35
C THR A 64 39.94 -19.14 -55.42
N GLY A 65 39.54 -18.63 -56.59
CA GLY A 65 38.34 -17.80 -56.74
C GLY A 65 37.04 -18.56 -56.47
N GLU A 66 36.93 -19.80 -56.93
CA GLU A 66 35.79 -20.68 -56.63
C GLU A 66 35.71 -21.01 -55.13
N ALA A 67 36.84 -21.23 -54.47
CA ALA A 67 36.89 -21.47 -53.02
C ALA A 67 36.59 -20.21 -52.19
N GLU A 68 37.04 -19.03 -52.64
CA GLU A 68 36.70 -17.76 -52.00
C GLU A 68 35.22 -17.41 -52.14
N SER A 69 34.60 -17.70 -53.31
CA SER A 69 33.14 -17.57 -53.49
C SER A 69 32.37 -18.49 -52.55
N ARG A 70 32.73 -19.77 -52.48
CA ARG A 70 32.09 -20.74 -51.57
C ARG A 70 32.29 -20.39 -50.10
N ALA A 71 33.48 -19.90 -49.72
CA ALA A 71 33.74 -19.43 -48.38
C ALA A 71 32.91 -18.18 -48.04
N ALA A 72 32.75 -17.24 -48.98
CA ALA A 72 31.87 -16.09 -48.81
C ALA A 72 30.39 -16.49 -48.66
N GLU A 73 29.92 -17.48 -49.42
CA GLU A 73 28.57 -18.06 -49.28
C GLU A 73 28.37 -18.70 -47.89
N LEU A 74 29.36 -19.46 -47.39
CA LEU A 74 29.32 -20.06 -46.05
C LEU A 74 29.34 -19.00 -44.93
N VAL A 75 30.14 -17.94 -45.07
CA VAL A 75 30.16 -16.80 -44.14
C VAL A 75 28.81 -16.07 -44.16
N ALA A 76 28.25 -15.77 -45.33
CA ALA A 76 26.95 -15.11 -45.44
C ALA A 76 25.81 -15.96 -44.83
N ALA A 77 25.85 -17.28 -45.02
CA ALA A 77 24.90 -18.21 -44.37
C ALA A 77 25.07 -18.24 -42.84
N ALA A 78 26.30 -18.09 -42.34
CA ALA A 78 26.59 -17.98 -40.91
C ALA A 78 26.08 -16.65 -40.33
N GLU A 79 26.34 -15.53 -41.01
CA GLU A 79 25.84 -14.20 -40.64
C GLU A 79 24.30 -14.14 -40.64
N GLN A 80 23.65 -14.71 -41.67
CA GLN A 80 22.19 -14.81 -41.72
C GLN A 80 21.63 -15.66 -40.57
N THR A 81 22.28 -16.78 -40.24
CA THR A 81 21.87 -17.62 -39.10
C THR A 81 22.03 -16.86 -37.78
N ALA A 82 23.15 -16.14 -37.60
CA ALA A 82 23.39 -15.33 -36.41
C ALA A 82 22.36 -14.19 -36.27
N GLN A 83 21.99 -13.55 -37.38
CA GLN A 83 20.95 -12.52 -37.38
C GLN A 83 19.58 -13.08 -36.99
N GLN A 84 19.16 -14.19 -37.60
CA GLN A 84 17.90 -14.86 -37.28
C GLN A 84 17.76 -15.20 -35.79
N VAL A 85 18.86 -15.58 -35.13
CA VAL A 85 18.85 -15.83 -33.67
C VAL A 85 18.90 -14.56 -32.84
N ARG A 86 19.56 -13.48 -33.28
CA ARG A 86 19.42 -12.18 -32.59
C ARG A 86 17.97 -11.70 -32.61
N ASP A 87 17.30 -11.82 -33.76
CA ASP A 87 15.90 -11.43 -33.91
C ASP A 87 14.96 -12.32 -33.08
N ALA A 88 15.18 -13.64 -33.07
CA ALA A 88 14.42 -14.58 -32.24
C ALA A 88 14.63 -14.35 -30.73
N VAL A 89 15.86 -14.08 -30.29
CA VAL A 89 16.19 -13.75 -28.89
C VAL A 89 15.54 -12.43 -28.46
N SER A 90 15.53 -11.40 -29.32
CA SER A 90 14.79 -10.15 -29.07
C SER A 90 13.31 -10.43 -28.89
N GLY A 91 12.70 -11.20 -29.81
CA GLY A 91 11.29 -11.56 -29.73
C GLY A 91 10.91 -12.33 -28.45
N LEU A 92 11.76 -13.26 -27.99
CA LEU A 92 11.56 -13.98 -26.73
C LEU A 92 11.70 -13.07 -25.51
N GLN A 93 12.62 -12.10 -25.54
CA GLN A 93 12.77 -11.12 -24.47
C GLN A 93 11.56 -10.18 -24.41
N GLU A 94 11.10 -9.65 -25.54
CA GLU A 94 9.90 -8.81 -25.64
C GLU A 94 8.64 -9.55 -25.18
N GLN A 95 8.49 -10.84 -25.53
CA GLN A 95 7.39 -11.69 -25.04
C GLN A 95 7.46 -11.87 -23.51
N ALA A 96 8.62 -12.24 -22.97
CA ALA A 96 8.79 -12.42 -21.53
C ALA A 96 8.56 -11.10 -20.75
N GLU A 97 9.05 -9.97 -21.25
CA GLU A 97 8.81 -8.65 -20.66
C GLU A 97 7.32 -8.27 -20.68
N SER A 98 6.61 -8.56 -21.78
CA SER A 98 5.16 -8.34 -21.87
C SER A 98 4.37 -9.22 -20.91
N GLU A 99 4.73 -10.50 -20.74
CA GLU A 99 4.09 -11.39 -19.78
C GLU A 99 4.37 -10.97 -18.33
N ILE A 100 5.62 -10.59 -18.02
CA ILE A 100 6.01 -10.07 -16.70
C ILE A 100 5.27 -8.77 -16.37
N ALA A 101 5.13 -7.85 -17.33
CA ALA A 101 4.37 -6.62 -17.14
C ALA A 101 2.87 -6.91 -16.91
N GLY A 102 2.31 -7.85 -17.67
CA GLY A 102 0.92 -8.30 -17.51
C GLY A 102 0.65 -8.92 -16.14
N LEU A 103 1.52 -9.84 -15.68
CA LEU A 103 1.40 -10.48 -14.37
C LEU A 103 1.54 -9.48 -13.22
N ARG A 104 2.50 -8.55 -13.30
CA ARG A 104 2.65 -7.48 -12.29
C ARG A 104 1.41 -6.60 -12.20
N SER A 105 0.91 -6.12 -13.33
CA SER A 105 -0.31 -5.30 -13.38
C SER A 105 -1.53 -6.06 -12.86
N ALA A 106 -1.70 -7.33 -13.24
CA ALA A 106 -2.79 -8.17 -12.75
C ALA A 106 -2.71 -8.41 -11.23
N ALA A 107 -1.51 -8.67 -10.70
CA ALA A 107 -1.28 -8.85 -9.27
C ALA A 107 -1.50 -7.57 -8.46
N GLU A 108 -1.00 -6.42 -8.95
CA GLU A 108 -1.24 -5.10 -8.36
C GLU A 108 -2.74 -4.75 -8.32
N HIS A 109 -3.46 -4.94 -9.43
CA HIS A 109 -4.91 -4.74 -9.47
C HIS A 109 -5.68 -5.73 -8.59
N ALA A 110 -5.22 -6.96 -8.46
CA ALA A 110 -5.84 -7.93 -7.54
C ALA A 110 -5.63 -7.53 -6.07
N ALA A 111 -4.41 -7.15 -5.69
CA ALA A 111 -4.06 -6.70 -4.35
C ALA A 111 -4.80 -5.41 -3.97
N GLU A 112 -4.84 -4.41 -4.86
CA GLU A 112 -5.47 -3.12 -4.55
C GLU A 112 -7.01 -3.23 -4.47
N ARG A 113 -7.66 -4.02 -5.34
CA ARG A 113 -9.10 -4.33 -5.19
C ARG A 113 -9.40 -4.99 -3.85
N THR A 114 -8.65 -6.05 -3.52
CA THR A 114 -8.77 -6.80 -2.27
C THR A 114 -8.61 -5.90 -1.04
N LYS A 115 -7.68 -4.94 -1.10
CA LYS A 115 -7.44 -3.92 -0.08
C LYS A 115 -8.54 -2.85 0.00
N SER A 116 -9.09 -2.42 -1.15
CA SER A 116 -10.19 -1.45 -1.21
C SER A 116 -11.48 -2.04 -0.64
N GLU A 117 -11.86 -3.25 -1.09
CA GLU A 117 -13.02 -4.00 -0.61
C GLU A 117 -12.97 -4.18 0.92
N ALA A 118 -11.80 -4.55 1.45
CA ALA A 118 -11.56 -4.68 2.88
C ALA A 118 -11.63 -3.36 3.65
N GLN A 119 -11.14 -2.26 3.08
CA GLN A 119 -11.20 -0.95 3.70
C GLN A 119 -12.64 -0.44 3.75
N GLU A 120 -13.42 -0.62 2.68
CA GLU A 120 -14.84 -0.28 2.61
C GLU A 120 -15.70 -1.10 3.58
N GLU A 121 -15.36 -2.38 3.79
CA GLU A 121 -16.02 -3.22 4.79
C GLU A 121 -15.63 -2.81 6.22
N ALA A 122 -14.35 -2.51 6.46
CA ALA A 122 -13.88 -2.01 7.75
C ALA A 122 -14.46 -0.62 8.10
N ASP A 123 -14.67 0.25 7.11
CA ASP A 123 -15.32 1.55 7.31
C ASP A 123 -16.83 1.43 7.54
N ARG A 124 -17.51 0.47 6.88
CA ARG A 124 -18.89 0.10 7.21
C ARG A 124 -19.02 -0.42 8.64
N LEU A 125 -18.19 -1.39 9.04
CA LEU A 125 -18.19 -1.93 10.41
C LEU A 125 -17.87 -0.87 11.47
N ARG A 126 -17.00 0.12 11.18
CA ARG A 126 -16.79 1.29 12.05
C ARG A 126 -18.06 2.13 12.17
N ALA A 127 -18.72 2.45 11.05
CA ALA A 127 -19.95 3.23 11.04
C ALA A 127 -21.07 2.53 11.82
N ASP A 128 -21.24 1.23 11.65
CA ASP A 128 -22.23 0.42 12.37
C ASP A 128 -21.94 0.38 13.87
N ALA A 129 -20.67 0.16 14.27
CA ALA A 129 -20.23 0.19 15.66
C ALA A 129 -20.42 1.56 16.33
N HIS A 130 -20.24 2.66 15.59
CA HIS A 130 -20.57 4.00 16.06
C HIS A 130 -22.09 4.21 16.18
N ALA A 131 -22.87 3.78 15.18
CA ALA A 131 -24.33 3.90 15.19
C ALA A 131 -25.00 3.08 16.31
N GLU A 132 -24.45 1.93 16.69
CA GLU A 132 -24.91 1.14 17.84
C GLU A 132 -24.65 1.87 19.16
N ARG A 133 -23.47 2.50 19.32
CA ARG A 133 -23.14 3.31 20.49
C ARG A 133 -24.05 4.53 20.66
N GLU A 134 -24.37 5.22 19.56
CA GLU A 134 -25.31 6.35 19.59
C GLU A 134 -26.73 5.87 19.96
N ARG A 135 -27.25 4.81 19.30
CA ARG A 135 -28.57 4.23 19.63
C ARG A 135 -28.66 3.81 21.09
N ALA A 136 -27.63 3.17 21.63
CA ALA A 136 -27.55 2.81 23.05
C ALA A 136 -27.52 4.05 23.98
N GLY A 137 -26.84 5.13 23.58
CA GLY A 137 -26.82 6.39 24.30
C GLY A 137 -28.19 7.09 24.32
N GLU A 138 -28.91 7.04 23.20
CA GLU A 138 -30.29 7.53 23.08
C GLU A 138 -31.27 6.70 23.93
N ASP A 139 -31.22 5.37 23.85
CA ASP A 139 -32.09 4.47 24.61
C ASP A 139 -31.85 4.59 26.12
N ALA A 140 -30.59 4.65 26.57
CA ALA A 140 -30.25 4.92 27.96
C ALA A 140 -30.74 6.30 28.44
N SER A 141 -30.80 7.29 27.53
CA SER A 141 -31.36 8.60 27.84
C SER A 141 -32.89 8.59 27.90
N ARG A 142 -33.54 7.79 27.04
CA ARG A 142 -34.99 7.56 27.07
C ARG A 142 -35.41 6.85 28.36
N ILE A 143 -34.68 5.82 28.78
CA ILE A 143 -34.91 5.12 30.07
C ILE A 143 -34.81 6.10 31.24
N ARG A 144 -33.75 6.93 31.30
CA ARG A 144 -33.61 7.98 32.33
C ARG A 144 -34.72 9.03 32.28
N GLN A 145 -35.23 9.38 31.10
CA GLN A 145 -36.36 10.31 30.97
C GLN A 145 -37.65 9.70 31.51
N VAL A 146 -38.02 8.48 31.08
CA VAL A 146 -39.23 7.78 31.56
C VAL A 146 -39.19 7.61 33.08
N ALA A 147 -38.06 7.16 33.63
CA ALA A 147 -37.87 7.02 35.07
C ALA A 147 -37.99 8.34 35.84
N LYS A 148 -37.59 9.46 35.23
CA LYS A 148 -37.81 10.80 35.79
C LYS A 148 -39.28 11.19 35.75
N GLU A 149 -39.97 10.96 34.64
CA GLU A 149 -41.40 11.25 34.48
C GLU A 149 -42.25 10.43 35.47
N GLU A 150 -41.96 9.14 35.65
CA GLU A 150 -42.58 8.29 36.68
C GLU A 150 -42.28 8.79 38.10
N THR A 151 -41.03 9.18 38.36
CA THR A 151 -40.60 9.73 39.65
C THR A 151 -41.32 11.04 39.99
N ASP A 152 -41.48 11.93 39.02
CA ASP A 152 -42.15 13.21 39.22
C ASP A 152 -43.68 13.02 39.32
N ALA A 153 -44.26 12.03 38.62
CA ALA A 153 -45.65 11.62 38.80
C ALA A 153 -45.91 11.01 40.19
N ALA A 154 -45.01 10.17 40.71
CA ALA A 154 -45.12 9.58 42.04
C ALA A 154 -45.06 10.64 43.15
N LYS A 155 -44.16 11.63 43.02
CA LYS A 155 -44.13 12.81 43.92
C LYS A 155 -45.42 13.60 43.86
N ALA A 156 -45.92 13.92 42.66
CA ALA A 156 -47.14 14.70 42.48
C ALA A 156 -48.39 14.00 43.06
N MET A 157 -48.45 12.66 43.02
CA MET A 157 -49.50 11.90 43.71
C MET A 157 -49.36 12.01 45.24
N ALA A 158 -48.15 11.85 45.79
CA ALA A 158 -47.92 11.99 47.22
C ALA A 158 -48.24 13.42 47.72
N GLU A 159 -47.81 14.46 47.00
CA GLU A 159 -48.11 15.86 47.33
C GLU A 159 -49.62 16.16 47.33
N ARG A 160 -50.39 15.56 46.40
CA ARG A 160 -51.86 15.66 46.40
C ARG A 160 -52.47 14.98 47.62
N THR A 161 -52.10 13.74 47.93
CA THR A 161 -52.67 13.03 49.08
C THR A 161 -52.33 13.72 50.41
N VAL A 162 -51.12 14.27 50.55
CA VAL A 162 -50.75 15.12 51.71
C VAL A 162 -51.65 16.35 51.79
N SER A 163 -51.86 17.04 50.66
CA SER A 163 -52.71 18.25 50.62
C SER A 163 -54.17 17.93 50.95
N GLU A 164 -54.68 16.79 50.49
CA GLU A 164 -56.02 16.29 50.79
C GLU A 164 -56.17 15.92 52.27
N ALA A 165 -55.20 15.19 52.85
CA ALA A 165 -55.19 14.81 54.26
C ALA A 165 -55.08 16.04 55.20
N ILE A 166 -54.25 17.04 54.85
CA ILE A 166 -54.18 18.31 55.59
C ILE A 166 -55.54 19.04 55.52
N ALA A 167 -56.14 19.15 54.33
CA ALA A 167 -57.43 19.81 54.18
C ALA A 167 -58.58 19.08 54.91
N GLU A 168 -58.53 17.76 55.02
CA GLU A 168 -59.46 16.96 55.83
C GLU A 168 -59.24 17.15 57.33
N SER A 169 -57.99 17.14 57.79
CA SER A 169 -57.60 17.46 59.17
C SER A 169 -58.04 18.87 59.60
N GLU A 170 -57.86 19.86 58.73
CA GLU A 170 -58.32 21.24 58.96
C GLU A 170 -59.86 21.32 59.03
N ARG A 171 -60.59 20.62 58.15
CA ARG A 171 -62.07 20.52 58.24
C ARG A 171 -62.51 19.87 59.54
N LEU A 172 -61.91 18.75 59.94
CA LEU A 172 -62.27 18.05 61.18
C LEU A 172 -62.06 18.95 62.40
N ARG A 173 -60.94 19.68 62.44
CA ARG A 173 -60.65 20.67 63.50
C ARG A 173 -61.67 21.82 63.48
N ALA A 174 -62.10 22.30 62.30
CA ALA A 174 -63.12 23.34 62.18
C ALA A 174 -64.51 22.85 62.63
N ASP A 175 -64.96 21.69 62.13
CA ASP A 175 -66.24 21.07 62.48
C ASP A 175 -66.34 20.76 63.98
N THR A 176 -65.27 20.24 64.59
CA THR A 176 -65.20 20.03 66.04
C THR A 176 -65.16 21.34 66.83
N SER A 177 -64.58 22.41 66.29
CA SER A 177 -64.62 23.74 66.91
C SER A 177 -66.03 24.32 66.88
N GLU A 178 -66.74 24.23 65.75
CA GLU A 178 -68.16 24.57 65.66
C GLU A 178 -69.02 23.71 66.58
N TYR A 179 -68.84 22.39 66.58
CA TYR A 179 -69.55 21.49 67.48
C TYR A 179 -69.30 21.83 68.94
N SER A 180 -68.06 22.12 69.32
CA SER A 180 -67.71 22.60 70.66
C SER A 180 -68.39 23.92 71.00
N GLN A 181 -68.55 24.85 70.04
CA GLN A 181 -69.29 26.09 70.24
C GLN A 181 -70.79 25.83 70.41
N ARG A 182 -71.40 24.99 69.57
CA ARG A 182 -72.81 24.59 69.70
C ARG A 182 -73.07 23.92 71.04
N MET A 183 -72.25 22.94 71.43
CA MET A 183 -72.33 22.27 72.74
C MET A 183 -72.16 23.25 73.90
N ARG A 184 -71.29 24.27 73.80
CA ARG A 184 -71.19 25.34 74.82
C ARG A 184 -72.44 26.20 74.88
N THR A 185 -73.07 26.52 73.74
CA THR A 185 -74.33 27.26 73.69
C THR A 185 -75.46 26.43 74.28
N GLU A 186 -75.64 25.18 73.83
CA GLU A 186 -76.64 24.23 74.36
C GLU A 186 -76.44 23.97 75.86
N ALA A 187 -75.20 23.86 76.33
CA ALA A 187 -74.89 23.75 77.76
C ALA A 187 -75.21 25.04 78.53
N SER A 188 -74.97 26.22 77.94
CA SER A 188 -75.33 27.51 78.54
C SER A 188 -76.84 27.68 78.63
N ASP A 189 -77.58 27.25 77.59
CA ASP A 189 -79.05 27.26 77.56
C ASP A 189 -79.65 26.24 78.54
N ALA A 190 -79.05 25.04 78.63
CA ALA A 190 -79.42 24.02 79.62
C ALA A 190 -79.14 24.48 81.05
N LEU A 191 -78.01 25.17 81.29
CA LEU A 191 -77.70 25.80 82.57
C LEU A 191 -78.68 26.93 82.89
N ALA A 192 -79.03 27.77 81.92
CA ALA A 192 -80.04 28.83 82.10
C ALA A 192 -81.43 28.26 82.40
N SER A 193 -81.84 27.17 81.73
CA SER A 193 -83.08 26.45 82.04
C SER A 193 -83.03 25.82 83.43
N ALA A 194 -81.92 25.18 83.80
CA ALA A 194 -81.72 24.61 85.12
C ALA A 194 -81.69 25.70 86.21
N GLU A 195 -81.18 26.89 85.92
CA GLU A 195 -81.25 28.07 86.79
C GLU A 195 -82.65 28.64 86.92
N GLN A 196 -83.43 28.64 85.83
CA GLN A 196 -84.84 29.04 85.85
C GLN A 196 -85.70 28.06 86.64
N ASP A 197 -85.53 26.75 86.46
CA ASP A 197 -86.22 25.73 87.24
C ASP A 197 -85.75 25.74 88.71
N ALA A 198 -84.45 25.94 88.97
CA ALA A 198 -83.94 26.18 90.32
C ALA A 198 -84.49 27.47 90.95
N ALA A 199 -84.74 28.52 90.17
CA ALA A 199 -85.40 29.72 90.64
C ALA A 199 -86.89 29.46 90.93
N ARG A 200 -87.57 28.65 90.10
CA ARG A 200 -88.96 28.24 90.30
C ARG A 200 -89.11 27.39 91.56
N SER A 201 -88.36 26.30 91.73
CA SER A 201 -88.44 25.47 92.93
C SER A 201 -88.01 26.21 94.20
N ARG A 202 -87.09 27.19 94.12
CA ARG A 202 -86.81 28.09 95.26
C ARG A 202 -87.94 29.10 95.51
N ALA A 203 -88.73 29.48 94.51
CA ALA A 203 -89.90 30.34 94.69
C ALA A 203 -91.08 29.55 95.27
N GLU A 204 -91.35 28.35 94.74
CA GLU A 204 -92.33 27.38 95.26
C GLU A 204 -92.01 27.03 96.72
N ALA A 205 -90.77 26.62 97.02
CA ALA A 205 -90.35 26.35 98.40
C ALA A 205 -90.44 27.58 99.33
N ARG A 206 -90.27 28.80 98.81
CA ARG A 206 -90.51 30.04 99.58
C ARG A 206 -92.00 30.29 99.81
N GLU A 207 -92.83 30.02 98.83
CA GLU A 207 -94.29 30.15 98.92
C GLU A 207 -94.85 29.13 99.89
N ASP A 208 -94.45 27.86 99.80
CA ASP A 208 -94.76 26.80 100.76
C ASP A 208 -94.26 27.16 102.16
N ALA A 209 -93.01 27.59 102.31
CA ALA A 209 -92.46 28.04 103.59
C ALA A 209 -93.19 29.27 104.18
N ASN A 210 -93.72 30.16 103.34
CA ASN A 210 -94.54 31.29 103.77
C ASN A 210 -95.97 30.85 104.10
N ARG A 211 -96.54 29.88 103.37
CA ARG A 211 -97.85 29.27 103.62
C ARG A 211 -97.82 28.53 104.95
N MET A 212 -96.85 27.64 105.19
CA MET A 212 -96.63 26.97 106.48
C MET A 212 -96.53 27.97 107.63
N ARG A 213 -95.77 29.07 107.45
CA ARG A 213 -95.67 30.13 108.47
C ARG A 213 -96.98 30.90 108.68
N THR A 214 -97.79 31.08 107.64
CA THR A 214 -99.11 31.77 107.73
C THR A 214 -100.19 30.85 108.31
N GLU A 215 -100.20 29.58 107.94
CA GLU A 215 -101.10 28.55 108.48
C GLU A 215 -100.78 28.29 109.96
N ALA A 216 -99.50 28.15 110.33
CA ALA A 216 -99.08 28.08 111.72
C ALA A 216 -99.43 29.36 112.49
N ALA A 217 -99.25 30.55 111.91
CA ALA A 217 -99.68 31.79 112.55
C ALA A 217 -101.20 31.84 112.76
N ALA A 218 -102.00 31.43 111.78
CA ALA A 218 -103.46 31.38 111.90
C ALA A 218 -103.96 30.32 112.90
N GLN A 219 -103.32 29.14 112.95
CA GLN A 219 -103.60 28.10 113.95
C GLN A 219 -103.23 28.59 115.36
N VAL A 220 -102.12 29.31 115.51
CA VAL A 220 -101.73 29.96 116.76
C VAL A 220 -102.72 31.03 117.17
N ASP A 221 -103.10 31.93 116.27
CA ASP A 221 -104.02 33.02 116.58
C ASP A 221 -105.42 32.47 116.94
N LEU A 222 -105.83 31.35 116.30
CA LEU A 222 -107.02 30.58 116.70
C LEU A 222 -106.86 29.97 118.09
N LEU A 223 -105.78 29.23 118.36
CA LEU A 223 -105.52 28.59 119.66
C LEU A 223 -105.50 29.61 120.81
N VAL A 224 -104.82 30.75 120.60
CA VAL A 224 -104.76 31.86 121.56
C VAL A 224 -106.13 32.51 121.71
N SER A 225 -106.90 32.68 120.64
CA SER A 225 -108.27 33.22 120.69
C SER A 225 -109.23 32.27 121.41
N GLU A 226 -109.13 30.95 121.20
CA GLU A 226 -109.95 29.94 121.85
C GLU A 226 -109.60 29.83 123.34
N ALA A 227 -108.32 29.78 123.70
CA ALA A 227 -107.87 29.82 125.09
C ALA A 227 -108.28 31.12 125.80
N THR A 228 -108.20 32.27 125.11
CA THR A 228 -108.64 33.56 125.65
C THR A 228 -110.16 33.61 125.83
N ALA A 229 -110.93 33.12 124.86
CA ALA A 229 -112.38 33.06 124.95
C ALA A 229 -112.85 32.08 126.04
N GLU A 230 -112.18 30.94 126.23
CA GLU A 230 -112.49 30.00 127.31
C GLU A 230 -112.13 30.59 128.68
N ALA A 231 -111.00 31.30 128.79
CA ALA A 231 -110.65 32.09 129.97
C ALA A 231 -111.66 33.23 130.26
N GLU A 232 -112.31 33.80 129.25
CA GLU A 232 -113.40 34.78 129.42
C GLU A 232 -114.73 34.14 129.78
N ARG A 233 -115.07 32.96 129.24
CA ARG A 233 -116.24 32.17 129.66
C ARG A 233 -116.12 31.76 131.12
N MET A 234 -114.99 31.18 131.53
CA MET A 234 -114.73 30.79 132.92
C MET A 234 -114.86 31.97 133.88
N ARG A 235 -114.41 33.18 133.49
CA ARG A 235 -114.64 34.42 134.26
C ARG A 235 -116.12 34.82 134.30
N THR A 236 -116.82 34.78 133.18
CA THR A 236 -118.24 35.17 133.07
C THR A 236 -119.15 34.23 133.86
N ASP A 237 -118.92 32.92 133.80
CA ASP A 237 -119.68 31.93 134.57
C ASP A 237 -119.44 32.08 136.08
N ALA A 238 -118.20 32.38 136.50
CA ALA A 238 -117.91 32.71 137.90
C ALA A 238 -118.65 33.99 138.36
N GLU A 239 -118.71 35.03 137.52
CA GLU A 239 -119.47 36.25 137.80
C GLU A 239 -120.99 36.02 137.83
N LEU A 240 -121.53 35.14 136.97
CA LEU A 240 -122.96 34.79 136.96
C LEU A 240 -123.37 33.99 138.21
N GLN A 241 -122.51 33.08 138.69
CA GLN A 241 -122.71 32.37 139.96
C GLN A 241 -122.64 33.34 141.15
N ALA A 242 -121.73 34.32 141.11
CA ALA A 242 -121.68 35.40 142.10
C ALA A 242 -122.93 36.30 142.07
N SER A 243 -123.53 36.56 140.89
CA SER A 243 -124.78 37.33 140.79
C SER A 243 -125.98 36.59 141.37
N ARG A 244 -126.15 35.29 141.07
CA ARG A 244 -127.29 34.49 141.56
C ARG A 244 -127.33 34.39 143.08
N THR A 245 -126.16 34.30 143.71
CA THR A 245 -126.04 34.28 145.18
C THR A 245 -126.29 35.63 145.85
N VAL A 246 -126.33 36.74 145.08
CA VAL A 246 -126.66 38.09 145.58
C VAL A 246 -128.17 38.36 145.51
N ASP A 247 -128.86 37.93 144.45
CA ASP A 247 -130.29 38.23 144.28
C ASP A 247 -131.20 37.44 145.25
N GLU A 248 -130.84 36.22 145.61
CA GLU A 248 -131.57 35.42 146.63
C GLU A 248 -131.46 36.03 148.04
N ALA A 249 -130.45 36.87 148.30
CA ALA A 249 -130.20 37.48 149.62
C ALA A 249 -131.09 38.69 149.95
N ALA A 250 -131.89 39.19 149.00
CA ALA A 250 -132.67 40.43 149.18
C ALA A 250 -134.00 40.25 149.96
N GLY A 251 -134.49 39.01 150.13
CA GLY A 251 -135.78 38.72 150.77
C GLY A 251 -135.75 38.59 152.30
N ASP A 252 -134.77 37.86 152.85
CA ASP A 252 -134.73 37.46 154.27
C ASP A 252 -133.93 38.43 155.18
N ALA A 253 -133.98 39.72 154.86
CA ALA A 253 -133.09 40.75 155.37
C ALA A 253 -133.22 41.13 156.87
N GLU A 254 -134.16 40.53 157.63
CA GLU A 254 -134.41 40.86 159.04
C GLU A 254 -133.81 39.90 160.09
N ARG A 255 -133.24 38.73 159.71
CA ARG A 255 -132.64 37.81 160.70
C ARG A 255 -131.18 37.42 160.48
N MET A 256 -130.64 37.49 159.26
CA MET A 256 -129.32 36.90 158.94
C MET A 256 -128.13 37.89 158.88
N ARG A 257 -128.20 39.05 159.54
CA ARG A 257 -127.06 40.01 159.62
C ARG A 257 -125.82 39.49 160.38
N ALA A 258 -125.85 38.26 160.90
CA ALA A 258 -124.72 37.61 161.57
C ALA A 258 -123.97 36.57 160.70
N GLU A 259 -124.56 36.09 159.59
CA GLU A 259 -123.94 35.06 158.73
C GLU A 259 -123.15 35.66 157.54
N ALA A 260 -123.25 36.97 157.34
CA ALA A 260 -122.74 37.72 156.19
C ALA A 260 -121.20 37.79 156.03
N SER A 261 -120.41 37.01 156.78
CA SER A 261 -118.94 36.99 156.69
C SER A 261 -118.34 35.68 156.17
N ALA A 262 -119.10 34.59 156.09
CA ALA A 262 -118.57 33.29 155.67
C ALA A 262 -118.65 33.08 154.14
N THR A 263 -119.74 33.53 153.50
CA THR A 263 -120.04 33.25 152.09
C THR A 263 -119.22 34.08 151.10
N VAL A 264 -118.70 35.24 151.53
CA VAL A 264 -117.85 36.10 150.68
C VAL A 264 -116.47 35.48 150.46
N GLY A 265 -115.93 34.76 151.46
CA GLY A 265 -114.61 34.13 151.37
C GLY A 265 -114.55 33.00 150.34
N SER A 266 -115.55 32.10 150.35
CA SER A 266 -115.59 30.98 149.39
C SER A 266 -115.81 31.44 147.95
N ALA A 267 -116.62 32.48 147.73
CA ALA A 267 -116.81 33.09 146.42
C ALA A 267 -115.50 33.72 145.89
N GLN A 268 -114.75 34.41 146.74
CA GLN A 268 -113.46 35.02 146.36
C GLN A 268 -112.37 33.98 146.09
N GLU A 269 -112.31 32.89 146.87
CA GLU A 269 -111.34 31.81 146.67
C GLU A 269 -111.64 30.94 145.43
N HIS A 270 -112.91 30.82 145.03
CA HIS A 270 -113.26 30.26 143.73
C HIS A 270 -112.87 31.20 142.58
N ALA A 271 -113.20 32.48 142.66
CA ALA A 271 -112.80 33.46 141.64
C ALA A 271 -111.27 33.59 141.47
N ALA A 272 -110.50 33.42 142.55
CA ALA A 272 -109.04 33.40 142.51
C ALA A 272 -108.49 32.17 141.78
N ARG A 273 -108.98 30.96 142.10
CA ARG A 273 -108.57 29.72 141.41
C ARG A 273 -108.91 29.74 139.93
N THR A 274 -110.11 30.20 139.56
CA THR A 274 -110.52 30.33 138.16
C THR A 274 -109.65 31.31 137.37
N ARG A 275 -109.13 32.38 138.01
CA ARG A 275 -108.15 33.27 137.38
C ARG A 275 -106.79 32.60 137.17
N GLU A 276 -106.27 31.89 138.18
CA GLU A 276 -105.01 31.19 138.07
C GLU A 276 -105.06 30.06 137.00
N GLU A 277 -106.16 29.31 136.95
CA GLU A 277 -106.40 28.29 135.91
C GLU A 277 -106.52 28.92 134.51
N SER A 278 -107.16 30.09 134.39
CA SER A 278 -107.25 30.85 133.14
C SER A 278 -105.89 31.40 132.68
N GLU A 279 -105.07 31.89 133.61
CA GLU A 279 -103.72 32.41 133.33
C GLU A 279 -102.77 31.27 132.94
N ARG A 280 -102.86 30.10 133.58
CA ARG A 280 -102.13 28.89 133.18
C ARG A 280 -102.54 28.41 131.79
N LEU A 281 -103.85 28.28 131.52
CA LEU A 281 -104.37 27.87 130.20
C LEU A 281 -103.86 28.80 129.09
N ARG A 282 -103.80 30.12 129.37
CA ARG A 282 -103.25 31.10 128.45
C ARG A 282 -101.74 30.95 128.26
N ALA A 283 -100.97 30.77 129.33
CA ALA A 283 -99.52 30.57 129.25
C ALA A 283 -99.15 29.28 128.51
N ASP A 284 -99.90 28.19 128.74
CA ASP A 284 -99.73 26.92 128.03
C ASP A 284 -100.08 27.06 126.53
N ALA A 285 -101.12 27.83 126.19
CA ALA A 285 -101.45 28.15 124.80
C ALA A 285 -100.40 29.05 124.12
N GLU A 286 -99.86 30.05 124.83
CA GLU A 286 -98.75 30.90 124.33
C GLU A 286 -97.45 30.07 124.14
N ALA A 287 -97.15 29.13 125.02
CA ALA A 287 -95.99 28.23 124.89
C ALA A 287 -96.14 27.22 123.74
N ALA A 288 -97.32 26.58 123.60
CA ALA A 288 -97.64 25.71 122.46
C ALA A 288 -97.56 26.49 121.13
N ALA A 289 -97.98 27.75 121.14
CA ALA A 289 -97.88 28.64 120.00
C ALA A 289 -96.44 29.00 119.60
N GLU A 290 -95.55 29.20 120.57
CA GLU A 290 -94.12 29.40 120.30
C GLU A 290 -93.46 28.14 119.74
N GLN A 291 -93.81 26.95 120.25
CA GLN A 291 -93.35 25.67 119.72
C GLN A 291 -93.80 25.48 118.26
N MET A 292 -95.09 25.62 117.97
CA MET A 292 -95.64 25.51 116.61
C MET A 292 -94.98 26.49 115.62
N ARG A 293 -94.70 27.73 116.05
CA ARG A 293 -93.96 28.72 115.24
C ARG A 293 -92.49 28.35 115.04
N ALA A 294 -91.84 27.70 116.01
CA ALA A 294 -90.46 27.24 115.89
C ALA A 294 -90.33 26.03 114.95
N GLU A 295 -91.24 25.06 115.07
CA GLU A 295 -91.32 23.89 114.20
C GLU A 295 -91.60 24.30 112.74
N ALA A 296 -92.62 25.12 112.50
CA ALA A 296 -92.94 25.61 111.15
C ALA A 296 -91.80 26.45 110.51
N ARG A 297 -90.95 27.11 111.32
CA ARG A 297 -89.73 27.77 110.83
C ARG A 297 -88.65 26.77 110.48
N GLN A 298 -88.43 25.75 111.32
CA GLN A 298 -87.42 24.73 111.07
C GLN A 298 -87.74 23.89 109.82
N GLU A 299 -89.01 23.55 109.60
CA GLU A 299 -89.46 22.85 108.38
C GLU A 299 -89.33 23.73 107.13
N ALA A 300 -89.71 25.01 107.23
CA ALA A 300 -89.51 26.00 106.18
C ALA A 300 -88.03 26.17 105.79
N ASP A 301 -87.11 26.24 106.75
CA ASP A 301 -85.68 26.39 106.48
C ASP A 301 -85.09 25.11 105.86
N ARG A 302 -85.47 23.92 106.34
CA ARG A 302 -85.08 22.63 105.72
C ARG A 302 -85.52 22.55 104.25
N LEU A 303 -86.79 22.87 103.95
CA LEU A 303 -87.32 22.86 102.59
C LEU A 303 -86.54 23.80 101.64
N LEU A 304 -86.13 24.97 102.15
CA LEU A 304 -85.34 25.94 101.39
C LEU A 304 -83.91 25.47 101.13
N ASP A 305 -83.28 24.79 102.08
CA ASP A 305 -81.92 24.25 101.91
C ASP A 305 -81.89 23.01 101.01
N GLU A 306 -82.85 22.09 101.16
CA GLU A 306 -83.04 20.96 100.22
C GLU A 306 -83.25 21.46 98.78
N ALA A 307 -84.06 22.50 98.59
CA ALA A 307 -84.26 23.12 97.27
C ALA A 307 -82.98 23.80 96.73
N ARG A 308 -82.11 24.36 97.60
CA ARG A 308 -80.82 24.97 97.21
C ARG A 308 -79.79 23.91 96.82
N GLU A 309 -79.72 22.80 97.54
CA GLU A 309 -78.82 21.69 97.24
C GLU A 309 -79.21 21.00 95.94
N ALA A 310 -80.50 20.66 95.76
CA ALA A 310 -81.00 20.07 94.52
C ALA A 310 -80.75 20.97 93.29
N ALA A 311 -80.97 22.28 93.44
CA ALA A 311 -80.66 23.28 92.42
C ALA A 311 -79.16 23.37 92.09
N SER A 312 -78.28 23.30 93.09
CA SER A 312 -76.84 23.41 92.90
C SER A 312 -76.27 22.15 92.27
N LYS A 313 -76.77 20.98 92.67
CA LYS A 313 -76.43 19.69 92.06
C LYS A 313 -76.80 19.64 90.58
N ARG A 314 -78.04 19.99 90.20
CA ARG A 314 -78.47 19.99 88.78
C ARG A 314 -77.58 20.86 87.88
N ARG A 315 -77.07 21.99 88.40
CA ARG A 315 -76.15 22.87 87.65
C ARG A 315 -74.74 22.29 87.53
N ALA A 316 -74.23 21.68 88.60
CA ALA A 316 -72.94 20.99 88.56
C ALA A 316 -72.97 19.80 87.58
N ASP A 317 -73.99 18.94 87.70
CA ASP A 317 -74.18 17.76 86.85
C ASP A 317 -74.26 18.14 85.35
N ALA A 318 -74.96 19.25 85.02
CA ALA A 318 -75.10 19.73 83.64
C ALA A 318 -73.80 20.34 83.08
N ALA A 319 -73.06 21.11 83.89
CA ALA A 319 -71.78 21.68 83.48
C ALA A 319 -70.72 20.58 83.25
N GLU A 320 -70.64 19.60 84.16
CA GLU A 320 -69.67 18.50 84.03
C GLU A 320 -69.92 17.66 82.77
N GLN A 321 -71.18 17.36 82.43
CA GLN A 321 -71.50 16.62 81.22
C GLN A 321 -71.10 17.38 79.95
N ALA A 322 -71.29 18.70 79.92
CA ALA A 322 -70.88 19.54 78.79
C ALA A 322 -69.35 19.55 78.61
N ASP A 323 -68.61 19.78 79.70
CA ASP A 323 -67.14 19.80 79.67
C ASP A 323 -66.56 18.43 79.26
N GLN A 324 -67.13 17.31 79.75
CA GLN A 324 -66.73 15.97 79.36
C GLN A 324 -66.96 15.68 77.87
N LEU A 325 -68.08 16.14 77.28
CA LEU A 325 -68.37 15.95 75.85
C LEU A 325 -67.45 16.80 74.97
N ILE A 326 -67.19 18.05 75.36
CA ILE A 326 -66.27 18.95 74.64
C ILE A 326 -64.84 18.39 74.68
N ALA A 327 -64.38 17.92 75.85
CA ALA A 327 -63.04 17.34 75.99
C ALA A 327 -62.85 16.10 75.10
N LYS A 328 -63.81 15.17 75.09
CA LYS A 328 -63.77 13.97 74.23
C LYS A 328 -63.77 14.32 72.75
N ALA A 329 -64.63 15.23 72.30
CA ALA A 329 -64.67 15.65 70.90
C ALA A 329 -63.34 16.29 70.45
N GLN A 330 -62.70 17.08 71.33
CA GLN A 330 -61.38 17.67 71.06
C GLN A 330 -60.25 16.63 71.04
N GLU A 331 -60.29 15.64 71.93
CA GLU A 331 -59.33 14.53 71.95
C GLU A 331 -59.44 13.67 70.67
N GLU A 332 -60.66 13.30 70.27
CA GLU A 332 -60.93 12.54 69.05
C GLU A 332 -60.50 13.29 67.80
N ALA A 333 -60.78 14.60 67.71
CA ALA A 333 -60.35 15.42 66.57
C ALA A 333 -58.83 15.64 66.51
N LEU A 334 -58.16 15.83 67.66
CA LEU A 334 -56.71 15.91 67.72
C LEU A 334 -56.08 14.57 67.29
N ARG A 335 -56.64 13.45 67.77
CA ARG A 335 -56.18 12.11 67.43
C ARG A 335 -56.32 11.82 65.94
N ALA A 336 -57.49 12.06 65.36
CA ALA A 336 -57.72 11.85 63.93
C ALA A 336 -56.81 12.73 63.06
N ALA A 337 -56.56 13.98 63.49
CA ALA A 337 -55.61 14.86 62.83
C ALA A 337 -54.16 14.34 62.88
N THR A 338 -53.70 13.84 64.04
CA THR A 338 -52.36 13.24 64.18
C THR A 338 -52.24 11.94 63.37
N GLU A 339 -53.25 11.07 63.39
CA GLU A 339 -53.27 9.83 62.60
C GLU A 339 -53.23 10.13 61.08
N ALA A 340 -53.86 11.23 60.62
CA ALA A 340 -53.76 11.70 59.23
C ALA A 340 -52.37 12.28 58.89
N GLU A 341 -51.77 13.07 59.79
CA GLU A 341 -50.42 13.61 59.63
C GLU A 341 -49.36 12.48 59.54
N GLU A 342 -49.43 11.46 60.41
CA GLU A 342 -48.53 10.29 60.38
C GLU A 342 -48.68 9.43 59.10
N GLN A 343 -49.91 9.27 58.60
CA GLN A 343 -50.17 8.57 57.35
C GLN A 343 -49.59 9.34 56.14
N ALA A 344 -49.78 10.66 56.11
CA ALA A 344 -49.23 11.53 55.07
C ALA A 344 -47.69 11.47 55.02
N ASP A 345 -47.02 11.58 56.18
CA ASP A 345 -45.56 11.45 56.29
C ASP A 345 -45.07 10.07 55.85
N THR A 346 -45.78 9.01 56.22
CA THR A 346 -45.47 7.64 55.80
C THR A 346 -45.59 7.47 54.28
N MET A 347 -46.63 8.05 53.66
CA MET A 347 -46.81 8.04 52.20
C MET A 347 -45.73 8.83 51.46
N VAL A 348 -45.36 10.01 51.95
CA VAL A 348 -44.24 10.80 51.37
C VAL A 348 -42.91 10.05 51.53
N GLY A 349 -42.68 9.42 52.67
CA GLY A 349 -41.51 8.58 52.92
C GLY A 349 -41.41 7.40 51.96
N ALA A 350 -42.54 6.73 51.68
CA ALA A 350 -42.63 5.65 50.70
C ALA A 350 -42.39 6.15 49.26
N ALA A 351 -43.08 7.22 48.84
CA ALA A 351 -42.93 7.79 47.50
C ALA A 351 -41.51 8.30 47.23
N ARG A 352 -40.83 8.89 48.24
CA ARG A 352 -39.42 9.29 48.13
C ARG A 352 -38.47 8.10 47.98
N LYS A 353 -38.69 7.01 48.73
CA LYS A 353 -37.90 5.76 48.57
C LYS A 353 -38.11 5.16 47.18
N GLU A 354 -39.34 5.15 46.70
CA GLU A 354 -39.68 4.61 45.38
C GLU A 354 -39.10 5.44 44.23
N ALA A 355 -39.16 6.78 44.33
CA ALA A 355 -38.46 7.69 43.42
C ALA A 355 -36.93 7.42 43.35
N VAL A 356 -36.29 7.21 44.50
CA VAL A 356 -34.87 6.85 44.56
C VAL A 356 -34.62 5.47 43.95
N ARG A 357 -35.50 4.48 44.20
CA ARG A 357 -35.44 3.15 43.61
C ARG A 357 -35.49 3.23 42.07
N ILE A 358 -36.56 3.80 41.52
CA ILE A 358 -36.79 3.96 40.07
C ILE A 358 -35.62 4.68 39.40
N THR A 359 -35.17 5.82 39.93
CA THR A 359 -34.03 6.55 39.35
C THR A 359 -32.71 5.77 39.43
N SER A 360 -32.48 5.01 40.50
CA SER A 360 -31.28 4.17 40.63
C SER A 360 -31.29 2.99 39.66
N GLU A 361 -32.42 2.29 39.51
CA GLU A 361 -32.57 1.15 38.60
C GLU A 361 -32.43 1.59 37.14
N ALA A 362 -33.11 2.67 36.75
CA ALA A 362 -32.99 3.26 35.41
C ALA A 362 -31.57 3.77 35.09
N THR A 363 -30.85 4.25 36.10
CA THR A 363 -29.44 4.64 35.94
C THR A 363 -28.54 3.42 35.72
N VAL A 364 -28.75 2.34 36.49
CA VAL A 364 -28.01 1.08 36.33
C VAL A 364 -28.33 0.43 34.99
N GLU A 365 -29.60 0.36 34.60
CA GLU A 365 -30.04 -0.21 33.33
C GLU A 365 -29.48 0.58 32.15
N GLY A 366 -29.66 1.91 32.12
CA GLY A 366 -29.12 2.77 31.07
C GLY A 366 -27.60 2.69 30.95
N ASN A 367 -26.87 2.64 32.07
CA ASN A 367 -25.42 2.43 32.05
C ASN A 367 -25.06 1.02 31.54
N SER A 368 -25.79 -0.03 31.94
CA SER A 368 -25.56 -1.40 31.46
C SER A 368 -25.80 -1.57 29.96
N LEU A 369 -26.71 -0.79 29.39
CA LEU A 369 -27.04 -0.80 27.97
C LEU A 369 -25.92 -0.11 27.17
N VAL A 370 -25.43 1.04 27.65
CA VAL A 370 -24.27 1.74 27.08
C VAL A 370 -22.99 0.89 27.17
N GLU A 371 -22.72 0.23 28.30
CA GLU A 371 -21.51 -0.61 28.44
C GLU A 371 -21.57 -1.89 27.58
N ARG A 372 -22.75 -2.49 27.40
CA ARG A 372 -22.95 -3.59 26.43
C ARG A 372 -22.67 -3.12 25.01
N ALA A 373 -23.34 -2.07 24.55
CA ALA A 373 -23.13 -1.53 23.21
C ALA A 373 -21.69 -1.02 22.98
N ARG A 374 -21.00 -0.55 24.02
CA ARG A 374 -19.56 -0.25 23.96
C ARG A 374 -18.74 -1.52 23.71
N THR A 375 -19.01 -2.59 24.45
CA THR A 375 -18.35 -3.89 24.34
C THR A 375 -18.59 -4.49 22.95
N ASP A 376 -19.85 -4.58 22.51
CA ASP A 376 -20.24 -5.13 21.21
C ASP A 376 -19.57 -4.36 20.05
N ALA A 377 -19.53 -3.02 20.15
CA ALA A 377 -18.82 -2.17 19.20
C ALA A 377 -17.30 -2.33 19.25
N ASP A 378 -16.68 -2.56 20.41
CA ASP A 378 -15.24 -2.86 20.50
C ASP A 378 -14.93 -4.25 19.93
N GLU A 379 -15.79 -5.26 20.11
CA GLU A 379 -15.66 -6.57 19.47
C GLU A 379 -15.74 -6.45 17.94
N LEU A 380 -16.72 -5.70 17.40
CA LEU A 380 -16.80 -5.39 15.96
C LEU A 380 -15.54 -4.69 15.45
N LEU A 381 -15.03 -3.70 16.17
CA LEU A 381 -13.82 -2.96 15.80
C LEU A 381 -12.54 -3.83 15.87
N VAL A 382 -12.46 -4.76 16.83
CA VAL A 382 -11.36 -5.74 16.93
C VAL A 382 -11.45 -6.77 15.80
N GLY A 383 -12.65 -7.25 15.47
CA GLY A 383 -12.92 -8.11 14.30
C GLY A 383 -12.46 -7.43 13.01
N ALA A 384 -12.98 -6.23 12.71
CA ALA A 384 -12.59 -5.46 11.53
C ALA A 384 -11.08 -5.20 11.43
N ARG A 385 -10.38 -4.98 12.57
CA ARG A 385 -8.91 -4.84 12.60
C ARG A 385 -8.18 -6.14 12.30
N ARG A 386 -8.68 -7.27 12.81
CA ARG A 386 -8.14 -8.61 12.53
C ARG A 386 -8.30 -8.95 11.05
N ASP A 387 -9.48 -8.73 10.49
CA ASP A 387 -9.79 -9.06 9.10
C ASP A 387 -9.02 -8.16 8.14
N ALA A 388 -8.95 -6.85 8.41
CA ALA A 388 -8.08 -5.92 7.68
C ALA A 388 -6.58 -6.23 7.81
N THR A 389 -6.16 -7.06 8.77
CA THR A 389 -4.78 -7.57 8.88
C THR A 389 -4.60 -8.83 8.03
N GLN A 390 -5.51 -9.81 8.15
CA GLN A 390 -5.52 -11.01 7.31
C GLN A 390 -5.59 -10.68 5.81
N ILE A 391 -6.32 -9.65 5.43
CA ILE A 391 -6.46 -9.25 4.03
C ILE A 391 -5.17 -8.58 3.52
N ARG A 392 -4.45 -7.83 4.36
CA ARG A 392 -3.10 -7.33 4.03
C ARG A 392 -2.09 -8.48 3.90
N GLU A 393 -2.14 -9.47 4.79
CA GLU A 393 -1.31 -10.69 4.69
C GLU A 393 -1.57 -11.44 3.37
N ARG A 394 -2.85 -11.66 3.00
CA ARG A 394 -3.23 -12.25 1.71
C ARG A 394 -2.77 -11.44 0.50
N ALA A 395 -2.81 -10.10 0.57
CA ALA A 395 -2.34 -9.24 -0.50
C ALA A 395 -0.81 -9.33 -0.69
N GLU A 396 -0.03 -9.36 0.40
CA GLU A 396 1.43 -9.59 0.32
C GLU A 396 1.77 -11.03 -0.09
N GLU A 397 0.97 -12.04 0.27
CA GLU A 397 1.10 -13.41 -0.27
C GLU A 397 0.90 -13.43 -1.78
N LEU A 398 -0.15 -12.79 -2.31
CA LEU A 398 -0.41 -12.71 -3.75
C LEU A 398 0.72 -12.01 -4.50
N LYS A 399 1.22 -10.90 -3.95
CA LYS A 399 2.39 -10.19 -4.48
C LYS A 399 3.65 -11.06 -4.47
N THR A 400 3.95 -11.75 -3.37
CA THR A 400 5.11 -12.65 -3.25
C THR A 400 5.04 -13.82 -4.26
N ARG A 401 3.83 -14.36 -4.52
CA ARG A 401 3.62 -15.37 -5.56
C ARG A 401 3.88 -14.78 -6.95
N ALA A 402 3.33 -13.61 -7.26
CA ALA A 402 3.56 -12.93 -8.54
C ALA A 402 5.04 -12.56 -8.76
N GLU A 403 5.76 -12.11 -7.73
CA GLU A 403 7.21 -11.86 -7.78
C GLU A 403 8.00 -13.16 -8.05
N THR A 404 7.59 -14.27 -7.45
CA THR A 404 8.16 -15.61 -7.73
C THR A 404 7.91 -16.04 -9.18
N GLU A 405 6.66 -15.95 -9.66
CA GLU A 405 6.30 -16.31 -11.04
C GLU A 405 7.05 -15.45 -12.08
N VAL A 406 7.19 -14.15 -11.82
CA VAL A 406 7.99 -13.23 -12.64
C VAL A 406 9.47 -13.66 -12.67
N GLN A 407 10.05 -14.03 -11.53
CA GLN A 407 11.43 -14.51 -11.48
C GLN A 407 11.60 -15.84 -12.24
N GLU A 408 10.65 -16.76 -12.12
CA GLU A 408 10.65 -18.02 -12.87
C GLU A 408 10.54 -17.83 -14.39
N LEU A 409 9.70 -16.89 -14.85
CA LEU A 409 9.62 -16.52 -16.27
C LEU A 409 10.92 -15.91 -16.77
N HIS A 410 11.51 -14.98 -15.99
CA HIS A 410 12.77 -14.33 -16.35
C HIS A 410 13.93 -15.32 -16.44
N ASP A 411 14.01 -16.27 -15.50
CA ASP A 411 15.03 -17.34 -15.52
C ASP A 411 14.76 -18.38 -16.61
N ARG A 412 13.51 -18.66 -16.97
CA ARG A 412 13.15 -19.52 -18.11
C ARG A 412 13.58 -18.87 -19.42
N ALA A 413 13.19 -17.63 -19.68
CA ALA A 413 13.56 -16.88 -20.87
C ALA A 413 15.09 -16.76 -21.02
N ARG A 414 15.82 -16.55 -19.91
CA ARG A 414 17.29 -16.57 -19.91
C ARG A 414 17.91 -17.91 -20.28
N ARG A 415 17.33 -19.04 -19.83
CA ARG A 415 17.81 -20.38 -20.20
C ARG A 415 17.55 -20.67 -21.66
N GLU A 416 16.33 -20.42 -22.14
CA GLU A 416 15.93 -20.66 -23.53
C GLU A 416 16.75 -19.82 -24.51
N THR A 417 16.95 -18.53 -24.23
CA THR A 417 17.80 -17.65 -25.05
C THR A 417 19.28 -18.09 -25.02
N ALA A 418 19.81 -18.52 -23.87
CA ALA A 418 21.17 -19.06 -23.79
C ALA A 418 21.36 -20.37 -24.58
N GLU A 419 20.36 -21.26 -24.56
CA GLU A 419 20.38 -22.52 -25.34
C GLU A 419 20.29 -22.26 -26.85
N GLN A 420 19.45 -21.32 -27.29
CA GLN A 420 19.36 -20.90 -28.70
C GLN A 420 20.67 -20.27 -29.18
N VAL A 421 21.25 -19.35 -28.41
CA VAL A 421 22.54 -18.72 -28.74
C VAL A 421 23.66 -19.75 -28.78
N LYS A 422 23.70 -20.71 -27.85
CA LYS A 422 24.71 -21.79 -27.85
C LYS A 422 24.59 -22.69 -29.08
N THR A 423 23.40 -23.24 -29.33
CA THR A 423 23.18 -24.21 -30.42
C THR A 423 23.44 -23.60 -31.80
N VAL A 424 23.17 -22.31 -31.98
CA VAL A 424 23.49 -21.59 -33.21
C VAL A 424 24.93 -21.09 -33.26
N GLY A 425 25.54 -20.70 -32.13
CA GLY A 425 26.98 -20.43 -32.05
C GLY A 425 27.79 -21.64 -32.55
N GLU A 426 27.49 -22.83 -32.06
CA GLU A 426 28.09 -24.09 -32.54
C GLU A 426 27.84 -24.37 -34.04
N ARG A 427 26.78 -23.81 -34.65
CA ARG A 427 26.50 -23.94 -36.10
C ARG A 427 27.28 -22.90 -36.91
N VAL A 428 27.35 -21.67 -36.43
CA VAL A 428 28.15 -20.57 -37.00
C VAL A 428 29.62 -20.97 -36.99
N ASP A 429 30.15 -21.46 -35.87
CA ASP A 429 31.54 -21.92 -35.75
C ASP A 429 31.87 -23.04 -36.74
N LYS A 430 30.94 -23.99 -36.96
CA LYS A 430 31.10 -25.06 -37.96
C LYS A 430 31.12 -24.52 -39.39
N LEU A 431 30.27 -23.55 -39.73
CA LEU A 431 30.25 -22.91 -41.05
C LEU A 431 31.52 -22.09 -41.30
N MET A 432 31.95 -21.31 -40.31
CA MET A 432 33.20 -20.53 -40.36
C MET A 432 34.41 -21.44 -40.52
N LYS A 433 34.48 -22.54 -39.75
CA LYS A 433 35.54 -23.54 -39.85
C LYS A 433 35.57 -24.20 -41.24
N ALA A 434 34.42 -24.62 -41.77
CA ALA A 434 34.33 -25.19 -43.11
C ALA A 434 34.75 -24.19 -44.20
N ALA A 435 34.44 -22.90 -44.03
CA ALA A 435 34.88 -21.83 -44.92
C ALA A 435 36.41 -21.62 -44.88
N THR A 436 37.03 -21.67 -43.70
CA THR A 436 38.49 -21.58 -43.57
C THR A 436 39.19 -22.82 -44.16
N GLU A 437 38.70 -24.03 -43.86
CA GLU A 437 39.27 -25.28 -44.38
C GLU A 437 39.19 -25.34 -45.92
N GLN A 438 38.08 -24.90 -46.54
CA GLN A 438 37.98 -24.84 -48.00
C GLN A 438 38.96 -23.84 -48.64
N ARG A 439 39.21 -22.68 -48.01
CA ARG A 439 40.20 -21.71 -48.51
C ARG A 439 41.63 -22.24 -48.37
N GLU A 440 41.95 -22.87 -47.24
CA GLU A 440 43.27 -23.47 -47.01
C GLU A 440 43.54 -24.62 -47.99
N GLU A 441 42.59 -25.56 -48.15
CA GLU A 441 42.71 -26.65 -49.12
C GLU A 441 42.90 -26.14 -50.56
N ALA A 442 42.12 -25.14 -50.97
CA ALA A 442 42.23 -24.58 -52.32
C ALA A 442 43.53 -23.81 -52.53
N ALA A 443 44.02 -23.10 -51.50
CA ALA A 443 45.31 -22.43 -51.53
C ALA A 443 46.47 -23.43 -51.64
N GLU A 444 46.47 -24.53 -50.88
CA GLU A 444 47.50 -25.57 -50.97
C GLU A 444 47.47 -26.29 -52.33
N LYS A 445 46.29 -26.72 -52.81
CA LYS A 445 46.14 -27.32 -54.16
C LYS A 445 46.64 -26.38 -55.26
N SER A 446 46.38 -25.08 -55.11
CA SER A 446 46.85 -24.06 -56.06
C SER A 446 48.38 -23.86 -56.00
N LYS A 447 48.98 -23.89 -54.81
CA LYS A 447 50.45 -23.87 -54.64
C LYS A 447 51.10 -25.12 -55.25
N GLU A 448 50.52 -26.29 -55.04
CA GLU A 448 51.00 -27.58 -55.57
C GLU A 448 50.97 -27.58 -57.10
N LEU A 449 49.85 -27.23 -57.72
CA LEU A 449 49.72 -27.09 -59.19
C LEU A 449 50.74 -26.09 -59.76
N LEU A 450 50.95 -24.96 -59.09
CA LEU A 450 51.96 -23.98 -59.49
C LEU A 450 53.40 -24.49 -59.32
N ALA A 451 53.69 -25.24 -58.26
CA ALA A 451 55.00 -25.82 -58.02
C ALA A 451 55.35 -26.88 -59.08
N ASP A 452 54.40 -27.77 -59.38
CA ASP A 452 54.55 -28.79 -60.42
C ASP A 452 54.70 -28.19 -61.80
N ALA A 453 53.85 -27.22 -62.18
CA ALA A 453 53.95 -26.55 -63.47
C ALA A 453 55.28 -25.78 -63.63
N ASN A 454 55.78 -25.12 -62.57
CA ASN A 454 57.10 -24.48 -62.60
C ASN A 454 58.25 -25.49 -62.63
N SER A 455 58.11 -26.65 -61.98
CA SER A 455 59.08 -27.75 -62.01
C SER A 455 59.19 -28.34 -63.41
N GLU A 456 58.06 -28.68 -64.04
CA GLU A 456 58.02 -29.17 -65.42
C GLU A 456 58.51 -28.12 -66.42
N ALA A 457 58.08 -26.86 -66.29
CA ALA A 457 58.59 -25.79 -67.15
C ALA A 457 60.10 -25.55 -66.98
N SER A 458 60.65 -25.79 -65.79
CA SER A 458 62.10 -25.75 -65.54
C SER A 458 62.81 -26.93 -66.20
N LYS A 459 62.27 -28.16 -66.11
CA LYS A 459 62.78 -29.34 -66.81
C LYS A 459 62.78 -29.14 -68.33
N VAL A 460 61.67 -28.66 -68.90
CA VAL A 460 61.54 -28.37 -70.34
C VAL A 460 62.48 -27.25 -70.77
N ARG A 461 62.64 -26.19 -69.97
CA ARG A 461 63.63 -25.11 -70.23
C ARG A 461 65.06 -25.65 -70.25
N ILE A 462 65.44 -26.50 -69.29
CA ILE A 462 66.76 -27.14 -69.26
C ILE A 462 66.95 -28.08 -70.46
N ALA A 463 65.92 -28.82 -70.86
CA ALA A 463 65.96 -29.69 -72.04
C ALA A 463 66.07 -28.89 -73.34
N ALA A 464 65.33 -27.80 -73.50
CA ALA A 464 65.39 -26.89 -74.65
C ALA A 464 66.77 -26.23 -74.79
N VAL A 465 67.36 -25.76 -73.67
CA VAL A 465 68.74 -25.23 -73.65
C VAL A 465 69.74 -26.31 -74.05
N LYS A 466 69.71 -27.50 -73.44
CA LYS A 466 70.61 -28.61 -73.80
C LYS A 466 70.46 -29.04 -75.26
N ARG A 467 69.23 -29.05 -75.78
CA ARG A 467 68.95 -29.41 -77.18
C ARG A 467 69.49 -28.34 -78.14
N ALA A 468 69.28 -27.06 -77.83
CA ALA A 468 69.87 -25.95 -78.58
C ALA A 468 71.40 -26.01 -78.54
N GLU A 469 72.02 -26.21 -77.38
CA GLU A 469 73.48 -26.41 -77.24
C GLU A 469 74.00 -27.58 -78.07
N SER A 470 73.30 -28.73 -78.09
CA SER A 470 73.70 -29.88 -78.91
C SER A 470 73.63 -29.57 -80.42
N LEU A 471 72.55 -28.93 -80.88
CA LEU A 471 72.35 -28.60 -82.29
C LEU A 471 73.31 -27.49 -82.75
N LEU A 472 73.58 -26.50 -81.89
CA LEU A 472 74.60 -25.48 -82.13
C LEU A 472 75.99 -26.12 -82.28
N LYS A 473 76.33 -27.10 -81.43
CA LYS A 473 77.59 -27.81 -81.48
C LYS A 473 77.72 -28.71 -82.72
N GLU A 474 76.64 -29.37 -83.14
CA GLU A 474 76.59 -30.13 -84.40
C GLU A 474 76.76 -29.20 -85.62
N ALA A 475 76.07 -28.06 -85.66
CA ALA A 475 76.20 -27.06 -86.71
C ALA A 475 77.62 -26.44 -86.75
N GLU A 476 78.25 -26.19 -85.60
CA GLU A 476 79.64 -25.74 -85.53
C GLU A 476 80.64 -26.81 -85.98
N GLN A 477 80.40 -28.09 -85.68
CA GLN A 477 81.22 -29.19 -86.17
C GLN A 477 81.11 -29.38 -87.69
N LYS A 478 79.89 -29.34 -88.24
CA LYS A 478 79.64 -29.37 -89.70
C LYS A 478 80.27 -28.17 -90.41
N LYS A 479 80.11 -26.97 -89.87
CA LYS A 479 80.79 -25.78 -90.37
C LYS A 479 82.31 -25.95 -90.35
N ALA A 480 82.88 -26.52 -89.28
CA ALA A 480 84.31 -26.76 -89.19
C ALA A 480 84.82 -27.85 -90.16
N SER A 481 84.03 -28.89 -90.48
CA SER A 481 84.41 -29.87 -91.52
C SER A 481 84.31 -29.27 -92.92
N LEU A 482 83.22 -28.58 -93.25
CA LEU A 482 83.02 -27.97 -94.56
C LEU A 482 84.03 -26.84 -94.84
N VAL A 483 84.38 -26.04 -93.82
CA VAL A 483 85.47 -25.03 -93.95
C VAL A 483 86.80 -25.72 -94.21
N ARG A 484 87.14 -26.84 -93.54
CA ARG A 484 88.38 -27.59 -93.81
C ARG A 484 88.40 -28.20 -95.21
N GLU A 485 87.27 -28.70 -95.70
CA GLU A 485 87.16 -29.24 -97.06
C GLU A 485 87.33 -28.13 -98.11
N ALA A 486 86.72 -26.96 -97.91
CA ALA A 486 86.88 -25.83 -98.81
C ALA A 486 88.28 -25.17 -98.72
N GLU A 487 88.90 -25.11 -97.53
CA GLU A 487 90.31 -24.70 -97.37
C GLU A 487 91.26 -25.68 -98.07
N LYS A 488 90.97 -26.99 -98.02
CA LYS A 488 91.72 -28.01 -98.73
C LYS A 488 91.56 -27.88 -100.25
N LEU A 489 90.32 -27.78 -100.75
CA LEU A 489 90.03 -27.52 -102.17
C LEU A 489 90.73 -26.26 -102.68
N ARG A 490 90.75 -25.20 -101.87
CA ARG A 490 91.46 -23.97 -102.18
C ARG A 490 92.98 -24.17 -102.21
N ALA A 491 93.56 -24.90 -101.24
CA ALA A 491 95.00 -25.18 -101.21
C ALA A 491 95.43 -26.07 -102.39
N ASP A 492 94.65 -27.09 -102.74
CA ASP A 492 94.87 -27.95 -103.90
C ASP A 492 94.77 -27.13 -105.22
N ALA A 493 93.76 -26.24 -105.34
CA ALA A 493 93.61 -25.34 -106.48
C ALA A 493 94.77 -24.30 -106.60
N GLU A 494 95.21 -23.71 -105.49
CA GLU A 494 96.37 -22.79 -105.47
C GLU A 494 97.67 -23.53 -105.85
N ALA A 495 97.84 -24.80 -105.44
CA ALA A 495 98.99 -25.62 -105.78
C ALA A 495 99.04 -26.02 -107.26
N GLU A 496 97.91 -26.42 -107.85
CA GLU A 496 97.82 -26.77 -109.28
C GLU A 496 97.95 -25.53 -110.19
N ALA A 497 97.29 -24.42 -109.82
CA ALA A 497 97.46 -23.14 -110.53
C ALA A 497 98.92 -22.72 -110.61
N LYS A 498 99.67 -22.90 -109.51
CA LYS A 498 101.10 -22.58 -109.46
C LYS A 498 101.93 -23.49 -110.38
N ARG A 499 101.64 -24.80 -110.44
CA ARG A 499 102.31 -25.74 -111.35
C ARG A 499 102.10 -25.34 -112.82
N MET A 500 100.87 -25.06 -113.23
CA MET A 500 100.56 -24.67 -114.62
C MET A 500 101.26 -23.36 -115.03
N VAL A 501 101.33 -22.38 -114.13
CA VAL A 501 102.07 -21.12 -114.39
C VAL A 501 103.59 -21.33 -114.46
N ASP A 502 104.15 -22.22 -113.64
CA ASP A 502 105.59 -22.53 -113.66
C ASP A 502 106.00 -23.39 -114.86
N GLU A 503 105.13 -24.27 -115.38
CA GLU A 503 105.36 -25.00 -116.63
C GLU A 503 105.28 -24.08 -117.86
N GLY A 504 104.24 -23.25 -117.97
CA GLY A 504 104.14 -22.27 -119.07
C GLY A 504 105.30 -21.27 -119.12
N ARG A 505 105.92 -20.96 -117.97
CA ARG A 505 107.16 -20.15 -117.91
C ARG A 505 108.38 -20.89 -118.46
N ARG A 506 108.51 -22.19 -118.21
CA ARG A 506 109.66 -23.00 -118.70
C ARG A 506 109.61 -23.20 -120.21
N GLU A 507 108.43 -23.42 -120.77
CA GLU A 507 108.27 -23.52 -122.23
C GLU A 507 108.65 -22.21 -122.94
N LEU A 508 108.32 -21.06 -122.32
CA LEU A 508 108.74 -19.75 -122.81
C LEU A 508 110.28 -19.59 -122.81
N GLU A 509 110.98 -20.01 -121.74
CA GLU A 509 112.44 -19.95 -121.67
C GLU A 509 113.14 -20.81 -122.74
N VAL A 510 112.63 -22.02 -123.02
CA VAL A 510 113.20 -22.93 -124.03
C VAL A 510 113.09 -22.34 -125.43
N LEU A 511 111.97 -21.68 -125.75
CA LEU A 511 111.76 -21.02 -127.05
C LEU A 511 112.65 -19.78 -127.24
N VAL A 512 112.91 -19.02 -126.18
CA VAL A 512 113.85 -17.87 -126.23
C VAL A 512 115.27 -18.36 -126.55
N ARG A 513 115.75 -19.41 -125.88
CA ARG A 513 117.09 -19.96 -126.10
C ARG A 513 117.32 -20.45 -127.53
N ARG A 514 116.34 -21.15 -128.10
CA ARG A 514 116.39 -21.66 -129.49
C ARG A 514 116.48 -20.55 -130.55
N ARG A 515 116.08 -19.31 -130.21
CA ARG A 515 116.20 -18.14 -131.08
C ARG A 515 117.60 -17.52 -131.06
N GLU A 516 118.35 -17.67 -129.96
CA GLU A 516 119.74 -17.19 -129.85
C GLU A 516 120.71 -18.07 -130.65
N ASP A 517 120.53 -19.39 -130.61
CA ASP A 517 121.39 -20.34 -131.35
C ASP A 517 121.32 -20.12 -132.88
N ILE A 518 120.12 -19.86 -133.43
CA ILE A 518 119.91 -19.64 -134.88
C ILE A 518 120.66 -18.39 -135.39
N ASN A 519 120.72 -17.32 -134.59
CA ASN A 519 121.45 -16.11 -134.98
C ASN A 519 122.97 -16.31 -135.02
N THR A 520 123.50 -17.35 -134.36
CA THR A 520 124.95 -17.57 -134.27
C THR A 520 125.52 -18.31 -135.49
N GLU A 521 124.72 -19.14 -136.16
CA GLU A 521 125.13 -19.84 -137.40
C GLU A 521 125.10 -18.95 -138.65
N ILE A 522 124.21 -17.95 -138.71
CA ILE A 522 124.13 -17.02 -139.85
C ILE A 522 125.46 -16.28 -140.04
N SER A 523 126.13 -15.91 -138.95
CA SER A 523 127.42 -15.21 -138.97
C SER A 523 128.58 -16.06 -139.53
N ARG A 524 128.50 -17.41 -139.52
CA ARG A 524 129.58 -18.29 -140.00
C ARG A 524 129.61 -18.48 -141.52
N VAL A 525 128.48 -18.22 -142.19
CA VAL A 525 128.36 -18.43 -143.65
C VAL A 525 128.76 -17.18 -144.43
N GLN A 526 128.76 -16.00 -143.81
CA GLN A 526 129.18 -14.75 -144.45
C GLN A 526 130.72 -14.61 -144.51
N ASP A 527 131.47 -15.13 -143.53
CA ASP A 527 132.94 -15.05 -143.48
C ASP A 527 133.69 -15.91 -144.53
N VAL A 528 133.01 -16.81 -145.25
CA VAL A 528 133.64 -17.79 -146.16
C VAL A 528 133.65 -17.33 -147.64
N LEU A 529 132.95 -16.24 -147.99
CA LEU A 529 132.80 -15.79 -149.39
C LEU A 529 133.59 -14.50 -149.73
N GLU A 530 134.38 -13.93 -148.81
CA GLU A 530 135.01 -12.60 -148.98
C GLU A 530 136.56 -12.63 -149.08
N ALA A 531 137.20 -13.75 -149.45
CA ALA A 531 138.67 -13.85 -149.43
C ALA A 531 139.34 -14.77 -150.49
N LEU A 532 138.89 -14.74 -151.76
CA LEU A 532 139.63 -15.37 -152.88
C LEU A 532 139.75 -14.52 -154.17
N GLU A 533 139.43 -13.22 -154.11
CA GLU A 533 139.87 -12.21 -155.09
C GLU A 533 140.45 -11.01 -154.32
N SER A 534 141.53 -10.42 -154.84
CA SER A 534 142.63 -9.95 -153.97
C SER A 534 142.94 -8.45 -154.01
N PHE A 535 143.11 -7.87 -152.81
CA PHE A 535 144.09 -6.83 -152.46
C PHE A 535 144.06 -5.49 -153.23
N GLU A 536 143.22 -4.54 -152.77
CA GLU A 536 143.56 -3.12 -152.81
C GLU A 536 142.91 -2.35 -151.64
N THR A 537 143.61 -1.36 -151.09
CA THR A 537 143.18 -0.58 -149.91
C THR A 537 142.43 0.69 -150.33
N PRO A 538 141.37 1.10 -149.62
CA PRO A 538 141.58 2.12 -148.58
C PRO A 538 140.71 1.97 -147.32
N ALA A 539 141.26 2.38 -146.18
CA ALA A 539 140.56 2.35 -144.89
C ALA A 539 139.78 3.66 -144.62
N ALA A 540 138.45 3.56 -144.52
CA ALA A 540 137.59 4.62 -144.00
C ALA A 540 136.34 4.04 -143.34
N GLY A 541 135.98 4.53 -142.14
CA GLY A 541 134.66 4.29 -141.56
C GLY A 541 134.62 3.98 -140.06
N GLY A 542 134.05 4.89 -139.27
CA GLY A 542 133.15 4.50 -138.18
C GLY A 542 133.74 4.04 -136.84
N LYS A 543 134.90 4.54 -136.40
CA LYS A 543 135.38 4.32 -135.02
C LYS A 543 135.12 5.52 -134.10
N GLY A 544 134.46 5.26 -132.97
CA GLY A 544 134.64 5.99 -131.71
C GLY A 544 133.91 7.33 -131.55
N GLY A 545 133.30 7.54 -130.38
CA GLY A 545 132.67 8.81 -130.01
C GLY A 545 131.74 8.64 -128.79
N GLY A 546 132.21 9.05 -127.62
CA GLY A 546 131.61 8.69 -126.33
C GLY A 546 130.39 9.48 -125.84
N SER A 547 129.82 8.95 -124.76
CA SER A 547 128.97 9.63 -123.77
C SER A 547 128.83 8.72 -122.53
N ALA A 548 129.19 9.04 -121.27
CA ALA A 548 129.77 10.24 -120.66
C ALA A 548 128.95 11.55 -120.75
N PRO A 549 129.02 12.44 -119.74
CA PRO A 549 129.63 12.33 -118.41
C PRO A 549 128.76 11.45 -117.46
N ALA A 550 129.26 10.88 -116.35
CA ALA A 550 129.51 11.52 -115.04
C ALA A 550 128.32 12.38 -114.55
N GLY A 551 127.77 12.23 -113.35
CA GLY A 551 128.34 11.80 -112.07
C GLY A 551 128.01 12.89 -111.04
N GLY A 552 127.71 12.61 -109.77
CA GLY A 552 127.53 11.33 -109.10
C GLY A 552 127.30 11.53 -107.59
N VAL A 553 127.16 10.41 -106.87
CA VAL A 553 127.54 10.20 -105.45
C VAL A 553 127.35 11.33 -104.42
N LYS A 554 126.46 11.11 -103.44
CA LYS A 554 126.76 10.63 -102.07
C LYS A 554 125.45 10.56 -101.25
N ALA A 555 125.04 9.41 -100.71
CA ALA A 555 125.52 8.70 -99.50
C ALA A 555 124.95 9.30 -98.19
N GLY A 556 124.58 8.52 -97.15
CA GLY A 556 124.58 7.06 -96.93
C GLY A 556 123.38 6.62 -96.06
N ALA A 557 122.97 5.35 -96.01
CA ALA A 557 123.59 4.21 -95.30
C ALA A 557 123.28 4.22 -93.77
N ALA A 558 123.01 3.11 -93.07
CA ALA A 558 123.03 1.66 -93.39
C ALA A 558 121.96 0.88 -92.56
N ALA A 559 121.44 -0.27 -93.01
CA ALA A 559 121.76 -1.65 -92.55
C ALA A 559 121.65 -1.93 -91.01
N GLY A 560 121.13 -3.07 -90.52
CA GLY A 560 120.47 -4.22 -91.17
C GLY A 560 120.26 -5.44 -90.24
N THR A 561 119.44 -6.40 -90.69
CA THR A 561 119.70 -7.86 -90.64
C THR A 561 119.61 -8.69 -89.32
N ARG A 562 118.59 -9.60 -89.27
CA ARG A 562 118.46 -10.87 -88.46
C ARG A 562 118.41 -10.71 -86.90
N SER A 563 117.67 -11.48 -86.11
CA SER A 563 117.59 -12.96 -86.04
C SER A 563 116.47 -13.47 -85.10
N SER A 564 116.08 -14.75 -85.29
CA SER A 564 115.52 -15.73 -84.34
C SER A 564 115.09 -15.36 -82.89
N GLY A 565 113.93 -15.86 -82.45
CA GLY A 565 113.56 -16.04 -81.03
C GLY A 565 112.20 -16.72 -80.84
N LYS A 566 112.01 -17.57 -79.82
CA LYS A 566 110.82 -18.42 -79.59
C LYS A 566 110.52 -18.49 -78.08
N GLN A 567 109.32 -18.99 -77.72
CA GLN A 567 108.79 -19.31 -76.37
C GLN A 567 108.12 -18.11 -75.67
N SER A 568 106.82 -18.15 -75.29
CA SER A 568 106.11 -19.01 -74.30
C SER A 568 106.45 -18.62 -72.84
N ASP A 569 105.60 -18.78 -71.84
CA ASP A 569 104.17 -19.15 -71.73
C ASP A 569 103.64 -18.60 -70.39
N GLY A 570 102.34 -18.62 -70.13
CA GLY A 570 101.76 -18.20 -68.84
C GLY A 570 100.26 -18.37 -68.74
#